data_AF-X1CLS9-F1
#
_entry.id   AF-X1CLS9-F1
#
_cell.length_a   1.000
_cell.length_b   1.000
_cell.length_c   1.000
_cell.angle_alpha   90.00
_cell.angle_beta   90.00
_cell.angle_gamma   90.00
#
_symmetry.space_group_name_H-M   'P 1'
#
loop_
_entity.id
_entity.type
_entity.pdbx_description
1 polymer ?
#
loop_
_entity_poly.entity_id
_entity_poly.type
_entity_poly.pdbx_seq_one_letter_code
_entity_poly.pdbx_strand_id
1 'polypeptide(L)'
;IPFQLKAGLSGNVVEIISNRGAVVETTGALIQGVWGNDLIGSGNLVVRTDTPDEVLSANKLDTSLRGTIVAVGTCEDEEVLKIAESLPLRGLIFASMRPDLIPTAVEIKVPVILMEGYGNCPMNVDAFELLTRNNGHTVSVNAQAWDRYRG
;
A
#
# COMPACT_ATOMS: atom_id res chain seq x y z
N ILE A 1 -3.40 26.76 -12.07
CA ILE A 1 -2.42 25.85 -11.43
C ILE A 1 -2.27 24.66 -12.37
N PRO A 2 -1.05 24.22 -12.75
CA PRO A 2 -0.88 23.06 -13.63
C PRO A 2 -1.40 21.79 -12.94
N PHE A 3 -2.06 20.91 -13.72
CA PHE A 3 -2.46 19.60 -13.24
C PHE A 3 -1.22 18.75 -12.95
N GLN A 4 -1.11 18.22 -11.74
CA GLN A 4 -0.03 17.31 -11.35
C GLN A 4 -0.55 15.86 -11.37
N LEU A 5 -0.02 15.05 -12.28
CA LEU A 5 -0.25 13.62 -12.33
C LEU A 5 0.95 12.90 -11.71
N LYS A 6 0.72 12.05 -10.71
CA LYS A 6 1.77 11.23 -10.11
C LYS A 6 1.99 9.97 -10.94
N ALA A 7 3.24 9.58 -11.15
CA ALA A 7 3.59 8.34 -11.87
C ALA A 7 3.26 7.04 -11.08
N GLY A 8 2.94 7.14 -9.79
CA GLY A 8 2.63 5.97 -8.95
C GLY A 8 3.85 5.16 -8.48
N LEU A 9 5.02 5.39 -9.06
CA LEU A 9 6.26 4.68 -8.77
C LEU A 9 7.50 5.56 -9.04
N SER A 10 8.63 5.20 -8.41
CA SER A 10 9.93 5.80 -8.72
C SER A 10 10.56 5.15 -9.95
N GLY A 11 11.16 5.94 -10.82
CA GLY A 11 11.83 5.46 -12.03
C GLY A 11 12.37 6.59 -12.91
N ASN A 12 12.93 6.22 -14.05
CA ASN A 12 13.47 7.14 -15.04
C ASN A 12 12.48 7.29 -16.20
N VAL A 13 12.25 8.52 -16.67
CA VAL A 13 11.50 8.75 -17.91
C VAL A 13 12.40 8.40 -19.09
N VAL A 14 12.08 7.31 -19.79
CA VAL A 14 12.86 6.82 -20.93
C VAL A 14 12.27 7.24 -22.28
N GLU A 15 10.99 7.61 -22.31
CA GLU A 15 10.30 8.07 -23.51
C GLU A 15 9.17 9.04 -23.16
N ILE A 16 8.94 10.04 -24.02
CA ILE A 16 7.76 10.92 -23.96
C ILE A 16 6.89 10.62 -25.18
N ILE A 17 5.66 10.16 -24.95
CA ILE A 17 4.68 9.90 -25.99
C ILE A 17 3.84 11.16 -26.17
N SER A 18 4.08 11.90 -27.26
CA SER A 18 3.40 13.18 -27.53
C SER A 18 1.89 13.07 -27.39
N ASN A 19 1.31 14.00 -26.60
CA ASN A 19 -0.12 14.10 -26.30
C ASN A 19 -0.75 12.87 -25.60
N ARG A 20 0.06 11.92 -25.10
CA ARG A 20 -0.43 10.69 -24.43
C ARG A 20 0.18 10.47 -23.05
N GLY A 21 1.48 10.65 -22.87
CA GLY A 21 2.13 10.40 -21.58
C GLY A 21 3.64 10.21 -21.66
N ALA A 22 4.19 9.49 -20.69
CA ALA A 22 5.61 9.15 -20.62
C ALA A 22 5.78 7.68 -20.21
N VAL A 23 6.84 7.05 -20.72
CA VAL A 23 7.26 5.71 -20.30
C VAL A 23 8.24 5.86 -19.15
N VAL A 24 7.91 5.26 -18.00
CA VAL A 24 8.76 5.23 -16.82
C VAL A 24 9.36 3.84 -16.66
N GLU A 25 10.67 3.75 -16.71
CA GLU A 25 11.42 2.52 -16.45
C GLU A 25 11.82 2.47 -14.97
N THR A 26 11.63 1.31 -14.35
CA THR A 26 12.03 1.05 -12.97
C THR A 26 12.59 -0.35 -12.82
N THR A 27 13.39 -0.57 -11.77
CA THR A 27 13.92 -1.88 -11.42
C THR A 27 13.51 -2.20 -10.00
N GLY A 28 12.87 -3.35 -9.80
CA GLY A 28 12.43 -3.76 -8.48
C GLY A 28 11.54 -4.99 -8.53
N ALA A 29 10.94 -5.27 -7.40
CA ALA A 29 9.96 -6.33 -7.26
C ALA A 29 8.55 -5.74 -7.44
N LEU A 30 7.66 -6.47 -8.12
CA LEU A 30 6.26 -6.06 -8.30
C LEU A 30 5.37 -7.03 -7.54
N ILE A 31 4.46 -6.47 -6.75
CA ILE A 31 3.36 -7.19 -6.09
C ILE A 31 2.06 -6.52 -6.51
N GLN A 32 1.05 -7.31 -6.88
CA GLN A 32 -0.26 -6.80 -7.26
C GLN A 32 -1.29 -7.16 -6.19
N GLY A 33 -1.86 -6.14 -5.57
CA GLY A 33 -3.02 -6.29 -4.69
C GLY A 33 -4.32 -6.37 -5.48
N VAL A 34 -5.39 -6.79 -4.80
CA VAL A 34 -6.73 -6.96 -5.38
C VAL A 34 -7.64 -5.75 -5.15
N TRP A 35 -7.31 -4.88 -4.19
CA TRP A 35 -8.10 -3.69 -3.86
C TRP A 35 -7.22 -2.57 -3.31
N GLY A 36 -7.61 -1.32 -3.55
CA GLY A 36 -7.01 -0.14 -2.94
C GLY A 36 -7.96 1.07 -2.86
N ASN A 37 -7.56 2.08 -2.09
CA ASN A 37 -8.39 3.26 -1.77
C ASN A 37 -8.13 4.53 -2.62
N ASP A 38 -7.59 4.38 -3.84
CA ASP A 38 -7.34 5.47 -4.79
C ASP A 38 -6.26 6.49 -4.38
N LEU A 39 -5.34 6.07 -3.53
CA LEU A 39 -4.20 6.89 -3.10
C LEU A 39 -2.86 6.32 -3.57
N ILE A 40 -1.86 7.19 -3.62
CA ILE A 40 -0.47 6.84 -3.97
C ILE A 40 0.46 7.26 -2.85
N GLY A 41 1.32 6.33 -2.42
CA GLY A 41 2.31 6.50 -1.37
C GLY A 41 3.71 6.04 -1.78
N SER A 42 4.72 6.58 -1.11
CA SER A 42 6.08 6.06 -1.16
C SER A 42 6.81 6.35 0.15
N GLY A 43 7.65 5.41 0.56
CA GLY A 43 8.40 5.45 1.81
C GLY A 43 9.19 4.16 2.03
N ASN A 44 9.95 4.09 3.13
CA ASN A 44 10.63 2.86 3.52
C ASN A 44 9.60 1.83 4.00
N LEU A 45 9.74 0.59 3.53
CA LEU A 45 8.93 -0.53 3.93
C LEU A 45 9.31 -0.98 5.35
N VAL A 46 8.33 -1.14 6.22
CA VAL A 46 8.47 -1.78 7.52
C VAL A 46 7.47 -2.92 7.63
N VAL A 47 7.97 -4.15 7.72
CA VAL A 47 7.14 -5.34 7.93
C VAL A 47 6.91 -5.52 9.43
N ARG A 48 5.65 -5.53 9.88
CA ARG A 48 5.24 -5.66 11.31
C ARG A 48 4.43 -6.92 11.60
N THR A 49 4.68 -7.96 10.83
CA THR A 49 3.99 -9.25 10.94
C THR A 49 5.02 -10.37 10.79
N ASP A 50 4.97 -11.36 11.68
CA ASP A 50 5.87 -12.51 11.66
C ASP A 50 5.30 -13.65 10.81
N THR A 51 3.97 -13.69 10.65
CA THR A 51 3.26 -14.67 9.82
C THR A 51 2.32 -13.99 8.81
N PRO A 52 1.94 -14.68 7.71
CA PRO A 52 1.04 -14.12 6.69
C PRO A 52 -0.41 -13.88 7.17
N ASP A 53 -0.81 -14.51 8.26
CA ASP A 53 -2.15 -14.50 8.86
C ASP A 53 -2.26 -13.66 10.14
N GLU A 54 -1.18 -13.00 10.55
CA GLU A 54 -1.17 -12.28 11.83
C GLU A 54 -2.10 -11.06 11.78
N VAL A 55 -3.00 -10.96 12.77
CA VAL A 55 -3.87 -9.79 12.91
C VAL A 55 -3.04 -8.61 13.40
N LEU A 56 -3.12 -7.47 12.71
CA LEU A 56 -2.49 -6.24 13.18
C LEU A 56 -3.29 -5.66 14.35
N SER A 57 -2.64 -5.57 15.51
CA SER A 57 -3.15 -4.84 16.66
C SER A 57 -2.66 -3.38 16.65
N ALA A 58 -3.53 -2.46 17.08
CA ALA A 58 -3.26 -1.03 17.19
C ALA A 58 -1.95 -0.69 17.93
N ASN A 59 -1.59 -1.46 18.95
CA ASN A 59 -0.39 -1.27 19.76
C ASN A 59 0.94 -1.51 19.01
N LYS A 60 0.92 -2.16 17.83
CA LYS A 60 2.10 -2.32 16.97
C LYS A 60 2.37 -1.09 16.12
N LEU A 61 1.46 -0.13 16.11
CA LEU A 61 1.63 1.14 15.43
C LEU A 61 2.14 2.19 16.42
N ASP A 62 3.43 2.49 16.36
CA ASP A 62 4.09 3.49 17.19
C ASP A 62 4.70 4.63 16.36
N THR A 63 5.24 5.64 17.04
CA THR A 63 5.78 6.85 16.41
C THR A 63 7.01 6.61 15.54
N SER A 64 7.70 5.47 15.67
CA SER A 64 8.83 5.10 14.81
C SER A 64 8.42 4.83 13.37
N LEU A 65 7.13 4.54 13.13
CA LEU A 65 6.58 4.25 11.80
C LEU A 65 6.23 5.49 10.99
N ARG A 66 6.38 6.68 11.55
CA ARG A 66 6.08 7.93 10.84
C ARG A 66 6.82 7.99 9.51
N GLY A 67 6.10 8.28 8.42
CA GLY A 67 6.72 8.41 7.11
C GLY A 67 7.04 7.08 6.42
N THR A 68 6.68 5.93 7.00
CA THR A 68 6.94 4.61 6.44
C THR A 68 5.72 4.01 5.75
N ILE A 69 5.95 2.99 4.92
CA ILE A 69 4.92 2.10 4.41
C ILE A 69 4.96 0.84 5.26
N VAL A 70 3.84 0.48 5.88
CA VAL A 70 3.79 -0.64 6.81
C VAL A 70 3.09 -1.81 6.14
N ALA A 71 3.76 -2.97 6.10
CA ALA A 71 3.17 -4.23 5.64
C ALA A 71 2.85 -5.13 6.83
N VAL A 72 1.62 -5.63 6.85
CA VAL A 72 1.06 -6.41 7.97
C VAL A 72 0.12 -7.50 7.43
N GLY A 73 -0.29 -8.42 8.30
CA GLY A 73 -1.29 -9.43 7.97
C GLY A 73 -2.69 -8.83 7.85
N THR A 74 -3.63 -9.23 8.70
CA THR A 74 -5.05 -8.88 8.53
C THR A 74 -5.48 -7.66 9.36
N CYS A 75 -6.41 -6.88 8.84
CA CYS A 75 -7.03 -5.74 9.55
C CYS A 75 -8.44 -6.09 10.00
N GLU A 76 -8.63 -6.21 11.31
CA GLU A 76 -9.91 -6.56 11.93
C GLU A 76 -10.52 -5.43 12.77
N ASP A 77 -9.78 -4.35 13.02
CA ASP A 77 -10.18 -3.25 13.89
C ASP A 77 -10.07 -1.91 13.19
N GLU A 78 -11.14 -1.11 13.28
CA GLU A 78 -11.18 0.26 12.76
C GLU A 78 -10.15 1.17 13.44
N GLU A 79 -9.80 0.91 14.71
CA GLU A 79 -8.83 1.70 15.46
C GLU A 79 -7.44 1.70 14.78
N VAL A 80 -7.07 0.60 14.12
CA VAL A 80 -5.82 0.48 13.36
C VAL A 80 -5.74 1.54 12.25
N LEU A 81 -6.83 1.72 11.50
CA LEU A 81 -6.90 2.69 10.40
C LEU A 81 -6.84 4.13 10.93
N LYS A 82 -7.53 4.41 12.03
CA LYS A 82 -7.53 5.73 12.70
C LYS A 82 -6.15 6.09 13.24
N ILE A 83 -5.48 5.14 13.90
CA ILE A 83 -4.13 5.34 14.41
C ILE A 83 -3.14 5.55 13.27
N ALA A 84 -3.24 4.77 12.19
CA ALA A 84 -2.40 4.93 11.02
C ALA A 84 -2.49 6.33 10.40
N GLU A 85 -3.70 6.90 10.33
CA GLU A 85 -3.90 8.28 9.90
C GLU A 85 -3.28 9.30 10.87
N SER A 86 -3.37 9.05 12.18
CA SER A 86 -2.80 9.91 13.21
C SER A 86 -1.26 9.91 13.27
N LEU A 87 -0.61 8.81 12.83
CA LEU A 87 0.85 8.60 12.81
C LEU A 87 1.55 9.09 11.54
N PRO A 88 0.87 9.91 10.74
CA PRO A 88 1.00 10.01 9.27
C PRO A 88 1.87 8.93 8.61
N LEU A 89 1.33 7.73 8.46
CA LEU A 89 1.95 6.69 7.63
C LEU A 89 1.89 7.07 6.14
N ARG A 90 2.84 6.56 5.34
CA ARG A 90 2.88 6.76 3.88
C ARG A 90 2.14 5.69 3.10
N GLY A 91 1.76 4.60 3.76
CA GLY A 91 0.94 3.54 3.18
C GLY A 91 0.79 2.36 4.12
N LEU A 92 -0.23 1.55 3.85
CA LEU A 92 -0.57 0.31 4.53
C LEU A 92 -0.76 -0.77 3.49
N ILE A 93 -0.14 -1.92 3.73
CA ILE A 93 -0.29 -3.14 2.94
C ILE A 93 -0.85 -4.21 3.89
N PHE A 94 -2.07 -4.66 3.63
CA PHE A 94 -2.70 -5.74 4.40
C PHE A 94 -2.82 -7.00 3.54
N ALA A 95 -2.78 -8.16 4.19
CA ALA A 95 -3.25 -9.42 3.62
C ALA A 95 -4.73 -9.29 3.24
N SER A 96 -5.59 -9.12 4.24
CA SER A 96 -7.02 -8.91 4.07
C SER A 96 -7.57 -7.93 5.10
N MET A 97 -8.81 -7.49 4.89
CA MET A 97 -9.50 -6.60 5.81
C MET A 97 -10.96 -7.01 5.98
N ARG A 98 -11.51 -6.79 7.17
CA ARG A 98 -12.95 -6.93 7.40
C ARG A 98 -13.78 -6.03 6.45
N PRO A 99 -14.84 -6.55 5.78
CA PRO A 99 -15.63 -5.76 4.82
C PRO A 99 -16.29 -4.52 5.42
N ASP A 100 -16.66 -4.55 6.70
CA ASP A 100 -17.28 -3.41 7.39
C ASP A 100 -16.32 -2.23 7.58
N LEU A 101 -15.01 -2.43 7.40
CA LEU A 101 -13.98 -1.37 7.48
C LEU A 101 -13.77 -0.64 6.14
N ILE A 102 -14.41 -1.07 5.04
CA ILE A 102 -14.28 -0.43 3.73
C ILE A 102 -14.58 1.07 3.77
N PRO A 103 -15.68 1.55 4.38
CA PRO A 103 -15.97 2.99 4.43
C PRO A 103 -14.83 3.78 5.08
N THR A 104 -14.34 3.32 6.23
CA THR A 104 -13.22 3.96 6.94
C THR A 104 -11.94 3.94 6.12
N ALA A 105 -11.60 2.80 5.48
CA ALA A 105 -10.39 2.66 4.67
C ALA A 105 -10.38 3.57 3.44
N VAL A 106 -11.55 3.89 2.88
CA VAL A 106 -11.70 4.84 1.77
C VAL A 106 -11.60 6.30 2.24
N GLU A 107 -12.01 6.61 3.47
CA GLU A 107 -12.01 7.98 3.99
C GLU A 107 -10.65 8.45 4.50
N ILE A 108 -9.82 7.55 5.02
CA ILE A 108 -8.50 7.92 5.56
C ILE A 108 -7.54 8.41 4.47
N LYS A 109 -6.64 9.32 4.83
CA LYS A 109 -5.65 9.92 3.90
C LYS A 109 -4.38 9.11 3.71
N VAL A 110 -4.36 7.86 4.19
CA VAL A 110 -3.24 6.94 4.05
C VAL A 110 -3.56 5.93 2.95
N PRO A 111 -2.65 5.70 1.98
CA PRO A 111 -2.86 4.66 0.97
C PRO A 111 -3.02 3.29 1.61
N VAL A 112 -4.06 2.57 1.24
CA VAL A 112 -4.33 1.20 1.70
C VAL A 112 -4.44 0.29 0.49
N ILE A 113 -3.69 -0.81 0.49
CA ILE A 113 -3.81 -1.88 -0.51
C ILE A 113 -4.02 -3.23 0.19
N LEU A 114 -4.91 -4.06 -0.35
CA LEU A 114 -5.19 -5.41 0.14
C LEU A 114 -4.63 -6.43 -0.85
N MET A 115 -3.92 -7.44 -0.33
CA MET A 115 -3.34 -8.49 -1.16
C MET A 115 -4.37 -9.56 -1.55
N GLU A 116 -5.22 -9.96 -0.62
CA GLU A 116 -6.18 -11.06 -0.75
C GLU A 116 -7.64 -10.59 -0.66
N GLY A 117 -7.85 -9.30 -0.40
CA GLY A 117 -9.17 -8.68 -0.39
C GLY A 117 -9.82 -8.70 0.99
N TYR A 118 -11.06 -9.18 1.08
CA TYR A 118 -11.86 -9.03 2.30
C TYR A 118 -12.04 -10.32 3.09
N GLY A 119 -12.26 -10.19 4.40
CA GLY A 119 -12.42 -11.29 5.34
C GLY A 119 -11.13 -11.59 6.11
N ASN A 120 -10.93 -12.85 6.47
CA ASN A 120 -9.73 -13.33 7.15
C ASN A 120 -8.98 -14.28 6.20
N CYS A 121 -8.20 -13.71 5.28
CA CYS A 121 -7.42 -14.45 4.30
C CYS A 121 -5.92 -14.14 4.54
N PRO A 122 -5.09 -15.17 4.77
CA PRO A 122 -3.66 -14.97 4.92
C PRO A 122 -3.03 -14.52 3.60
N MET A 123 -2.01 -13.66 3.68
CA MET A 123 -1.26 -13.24 2.50
C MET A 123 -0.64 -14.46 1.81
N ASN A 124 -0.64 -14.48 0.47
CA ASN A 124 0.09 -15.53 -0.22
C ASN A 124 1.59 -15.52 0.16
N VAL A 125 2.20 -16.71 0.12
CA VAL A 125 3.58 -16.89 0.58
C VAL A 125 4.56 -16.07 -0.25
N ASP A 126 4.34 -16.00 -1.57
CA ASP A 126 5.25 -15.27 -2.47
C ASP A 126 5.29 -13.76 -2.18
N ALA A 127 4.14 -13.11 -1.97
CA ALA A 127 4.10 -11.69 -1.62
C ALA A 127 4.66 -11.45 -0.21
N PHE A 128 4.33 -12.32 0.74
CA PHE A 128 4.86 -12.23 2.09
C PHE A 128 6.38 -12.34 2.13
N GLU A 129 6.95 -13.32 1.42
CA GLU A 129 8.40 -13.47 1.27
C GLU A 129 9.03 -12.26 0.59
N LEU A 130 8.40 -11.72 -0.46
CA LEU A 130 8.93 -10.56 -1.19
C LEU A 130 8.94 -9.31 -0.30
N LEU A 131 7.87 -9.05 0.46
CA LEU A 131 7.80 -7.94 1.40
C LEU A 131 8.84 -8.10 2.52
N THR A 132 8.94 -9.29 3.10
CA THR A 132 9.90 -9.59 4.17
C THR A 132 11.34 -9.42 3.71
N ARG A 133 11.68 -9.94 2.52
CA ARG A 133 13.02 -9.79 1.92
C ARG A 133 13.40 -8.34 1.62
N ASN A 134 12.41 -7.49 1.33
CA ASN A 134 12.60 -6.08 1.01
C ASN A 134 12.35 -5.14 2.20
N ASN A 135 12.22 -5.67 3.42
CA ASN A 135 12.07 -4.86 4.62
C ASN A 135 13.23 -3.84 4.76
N GLY A 136 12.91 -2.59 5.07
CA GLY A 136 13.87 -1.49 5.14
C GLY A 136 14.20 -0.80 3.81
N HIS A 137 13.77 -1.36 2.67
CA HIS A 137 13.93 -0.71 1.36
C HIS A 137 12.79 0.25 1.04
N THR A 138 13.03 1.20 0.15
CA THR A 138 11.99 2.10 -0.34
C THR A 138 11.01 1.36 -1.25
N VAL A 139 9.72 1.54 -1.02
CA VAL A 139 8.63 0.99 -1.83
C VAL A 139 7.71 2.12 -2.31
N SER A 140 7.02 1.88 -3.42
CA SER A 140 5.93 2.71 -3.90
C SER A 140 4.64 1.90 -3.84
N VAL A 141 3.58 2.48 -3.27
CA VAL A 141 2.25 1.88 -3.21
C VAL A 141 1.34 2.68 -4.12
N ASN A 142 0.81 2.02 -5.14
CA ASN A 142 -0.25 2.54 -5.99
C ASN A 142 -1.54 1.80 -5.66
N ALA A 143 -2.38 2.39 -4.82
CA ALA A 143 -3.66 1.83 -4.39
C ALA A 143 -4.82 2.31 -5.28
N GLN A 144 -4.53 2.82 -6.48
CA GLN A 144 -5.57 3.19 -7.42
C GLN A 144 -6.28 1.98 -7.99
N ALA A 145 -7.60 2.10 -8.11
CA ALA A 145 -8.38 1.10 -8.80
C ALA A 145 -7.89 1.00 -10.24
N TRP A 146 -7.67 -0.22 -10.72
CA TRP A 146 -7.37 -0.45 -12.12
C TRP A 146 -8.56 0.00 -12.97
N ASP A 147 -8.41 1.14 -13.63
CA ASP A 147 -9.38 1.63 -14.61
C ASP A 147 -8.85 1.36 -16.02
N ARG A 148 -9.42 0.33 -16.64
CA ARG A 148 -9.11 -0.10 -18.01
C ARG A 148 -9.21 1.03 -19.04
N TYR A 149 -9.96 2.10 -18.76
CA TYR A 149 -10.15 3.24 -19.65
C TYR A 149 -9.27 4.44 -19.33
N ARG A 150 -8.60 4.46 -18.18
CA ARG A 150 -7.72 5.58 -17.78
C ARG A 150 -6.24 5.33 -18.00
N GLY A 151 -5.85 4.09 -18.31
CA GLY A 151 -4.47 3.73 -18.66
C GLY A 151 -3.63 3.51 -17.42
#